data_AF-A0A4Y3KIN1-F1
#
_entry.id   AF-A0A4Y3KIN1-F1
#
_cell.length_a   1.000
_cell.length_b   1.000
_cell.length_c   1.000
_cell.angle_alpha   90.00
_cell.angle_beta   90.00
_cell.angle_gamma   90.00
#
_symmetry.space_group_name_H-M   'P 1'
#
loop_
_entity.id
_entity.type
_entity.pdbx_description
1 polymer ?
#
loop_
_entity_poly.entity_id
_entity_poly.type
_entity_poly.pdbx_seq_one_letter_code
_entity_poly.pdbx_strand_id
1 'polypeptide(L)'
;MMDDLLEEMVNPAPAQADKARRRRLWATVTIVGLAALGVTSLTTSALFTDNKTASDTIKTGSVSLETDAMTFTVPVDNMLPGAAIVAPLEVRNAGSLRYQYAISYQAVNGSGETADLSDRLRVEIFTRAAGNCTITGTLSTTGLIGRSTTSGYGLATALTPIVGDPADYANAANRFLSASESENLCVRVQFDAAADNSYQDTSTTLTLRFDARQLDFDDSQPDESGITGP
;
A
#
# COMPACT_ATOMS: atom_id res chain seq x y z
N MET A 1 -73.28 -56.36 -0.39
CA MET A 1 -71.97 -57.07 -0.32
C MET A 1 -71.29 -57.06 -1.70
N MET A 2 -71.42 -55.96 -2.45
CA MET A 2 -70.74 -55.75 -3.75
C MET A 2 -70.16 -54.34 -3.88
N ASP A 3 -70.31 -53.51 -2.84
CA ASP A 3 -70.00 -52.08 -2.85
C ASP A 3 -68.57 -51.80 -2.35
N ASP A 4 -68.07 -52.55 -1.37
CA ASP A 4 -66.67 -52.46 -0.86
C ASP A 4 -65.62 -52.63 -1.98
N LEU A 5 -65.87 -53.53 -2.95
CA LEU A 5 -64.95 -53.81 -4.05
C LEU A 5 -64.88 -52.68 -5.09
N LEU A 6 -65.89 -51.80 -5.14
CA LEU A 6 -65.89 -50.64 -6.04
C LEU A 6 -65.19 -49.44 -5.41
N GLU A 7 -65.22 -49.32 -4.07
CA GLU A 7 -64.59 -48.22 -3.35
C GLU A 7 -63.05 -48.38 -3.29
N GLU A 8 -62.53 -49.62 -3.17
CA GLU A 8 -61.08 -49.89 -3.19
C GLU A 8 -60.42 -49.61 -4.56
N MET A 9 -61.18 -49.66 -5.67
CA MET A 9 -60.68 -49.34 -7.01
C MET A 9 -60.52 -47.85 -7.30
N VAL A 10 -61.14 -46.97 -6.51
CA VAL A 10 -61.15 -45.51 -6.79
C VAL A 10 -59.87 -44.80 -6.30
N ASN A 11 -59.14 -45.37 -5.33
CA ASN A 11 -57.97 -44.70 -4.75
C ASN A 11 -56.89 -45.70 -4.29
N PRO A 12 -56.04 -46.22 -5.20
CA PRO A 12 -54.99 -47.17 -4.84
C PRO A 12 -54.02 -46.55 -3.83
N ALA A 13 -53.75 -47.27 -2.73
CA ALA A 13 -52.84 -46.79 -1.69
C ALA A 13 -51.47 -46.41 -2.29
N PRO A 14 -50.92 -45.23 -1.96
CA PRO A 14 -49.76 -44.69 -2.67
C PRO A 14 -48.55 -45.62 -2.53
N ALA A 15 -48.01 -46.05 -3.67
CA ALA A 15 -46.93 -47.03 -3.73
C ALA A 15 -45.74 -46.60 -2.87
N GLN A 16 -45.24 -47.51 -2.01
CA GLN A 16 -44.16 -47.19 -1.06
C GLN A 16 -42.88 -46.68 -1.77
N ALA A 17 -42.70 -47.00 -3.05
CA ALA A 17 -41.65 -46.47 -3.92
C ALA A 17 -41.63 -44.93 -4.00
N ASP A 18 -42.80 -44.27 -3.96
CA ASP A 18 -42.88 -42.80 -4.04
C ASP A 18 -42.31 -42.12 -2.80
N LYS A 19 -42.43 -42.73 -1.61
CA LYS A 19 -41.84 -42.18 -0.39
C LYS A 19 -40.31 -42.16 -0.48
N ALA A 20 -39.71 -43.25 -0.98
CA ALA A 20 -38.26 -43.32 -1.21
C ALA A 20 -37.80 -42.33 -2.29
N ARG A 21 -38.54 -42.22 -3.41
CA ARG A 21 -38.25 -41.29 -4.50
C ARG A 21 -38.34 -39.83 -4.04
N ARG A 22 -39.39 -39.45 -3.32
CA ARG A 22 -39.54 -38.11 -2.72
C ARG A 22 -38.42 -37.80 -1.73
N ARG A 23 -38.04 -38.74 -0.84
CA ARG A 23 -36.93 -38.55 0.10
C ARG A 23 -35.59 -38.30 -0.60
N ARG A 24 -35.29 -39.03 -1.68
CA ARG A 24 -34.10 -38.80 -2.51
C ARG A 24 -34.13 -37.43 -3.19
N LEU A 25 -35.27 -37.06 -3.77
CA LEU A 25 -35.46 -35.77 -4.46
C LEU A 25 -35.25 -34.59 -3.49
N TRP A 26 -35.86 -34.64 -2.29
CA TRP A 26 -35.63 -33.66 -1.23
C TRP A 26 -34.16 -33.59 -0.80
N ALA A 27 -33.46 -34.72 -0.65
CA ALA A 27 -32.04 -34.73 -0.30
C ALA A 27 -31.16 -34.08 -1.38
N THR A 28 -31.43 -34.31 -2.67
CA THR A 28 -30.73 -33.58 -3.74
C THR A 28 -31.04 -32.09 -3.73
N VAL A 29 -32.28 -31.68 -3.42
CA VAL A 29 -32.65 -30.26 -3.34
C VAL A 29 -31.96 -29.56 -2.17
N THR A 30 -31.83 -30.18 -0.99
CA THR A 30 -31.06 -29.59 0.12
C THR A 30 -29.56 -29.56 -0.16
N ILE A 31 -28.98 -30.58 -0.81
CA ILE A 31 -27.55 -30.56 -1.17
C ILE A 31 -27.25 -29.43 -2.18
N VAL A 32 -28.07 -29.29 -3.23
CA VAL A 32 -27.92 -28.19 -4.21
C VAL A 32 -28.21 -26.83 -3.58
N GLY A 33 -29.18 -26.75 -2.66
CA GLY A 33 -29.47 -25.53 -1.90
C GLY A 33 -28.32 -25.08 -0.99
N LEU A 34 -27.67 -26.01 -0.27
CA LEU A 34 -26.48 -25.70 0.52
C LEU A 34 -25.30 -25.29 -0.38
N ALA A 35 -25.13 -25.94 -1.54
CA ALA A 35 -24.09 -25.56 -2.50
C ALA A 35 -24.30 -24.12 -3.02
N ALA A 36 -25.53 -23.73 -3.35
CA ALA A 36 -25.85 -22.37 -3.80
C ALA A 36 -25.58 -21.30 -2.72
N LEU A 37 -25.76 -21.63 -1.44
CA LEU A 37 -25.45 -20.74 -0.31
C LEU A 37 -23.94 -20.66 0.02
N GLY A 38 -23.12 -21.57 -0.49
CA GLY A 38 -21.66 -21.58 -0.28
C GLY A 38 -20.83 -20.82 -1.32
N VAL A 39 -21.46 -20.29 -2.39
CA VAL A 39 -20.76 -19.70 -3.54
C VAL A 39 -20.57 -18.17 -3.43
N THR A 40 -21.21 -17.51 -2.47
CA THR A 40 -21.25 -16.03 -2.40
C THR A 40 -20.13 -15.36 -1.59
N SER A 41 -19.19 -16.11 -1.01
CA SER A 41 -18.23 -15.56 -0.03
C SER A 41 -16.83 -16.17 -0.06
N LEU A 42 -16.33 -16.50 -1.26
CA LEU A 42 -14.90 -16.76 -1.50
C LEU A 42 -14.34 -15.85 -2.62
N THR A 43 -14.57 -14.54 -2.50
CA THR A 43 -13.65 -13.55 -3.09
C THR A 43 -12.36 -13.58 -2.28
N THR A 44 -11.50 -14.56 -2.55
CA THR A 44 -10.12 -14.56 -2.05
C THR A 44 -9.37 -13.45 -2.77
N SER A 45 -9.42 -12.24 -2.21
CA SER A 45 -8.58 -11.12 -2.63
C SER A 45 -7.12 -11.45 -2.33
N ALA A 46 -6.47 -12.16 -3.25
CA ALA A 46 -5.05 -12.48 -3.21
C ALA A 46 -4.26 -11.21 -3.52
N LEU A 47 -4.18 -10.31 -2.54
CA LEU A 47 -3.31 -9.15 -2.57
C LEU A 47 -1.86 -9.62 -2.41
N PHE A 48 -1.05 -9.45 -3.45
CA PHE A 48 0.35 -9.85 -3.45
C PHE A 48 1.22 -8.88 -2.62
N THR A 49 2.06 -9.44 -1.76
CA THR A 49 3.15 -8.76 -1.01
C THR A 49 4.38 -9.69 -0.99
N ASP A 50 5.63 -9.16 -1.05
CA ASP A 50 6.87 -9.96 -1.27
C ASP A 50 7.93 -9.81 -0.14
N ASN A 51 8.48 -10.95 0.29
CA ASN A 51 9.76 -11.11 0.98
C ASN A 51 10.36 -12.49 0.55
N LYS A 52 11.63 -12.55 0.12
CA LYS A 52 12.17 -13.60 -0.79
C LYS A 52 12.60 -14.93 -0.10
N THR A 53 12.39 -16.13 -0.67
CA THR A 53 13.05 -16.71 -1.88
C THR A 53 12.50 -18.12 -2.16
N ALA A 54 12.31 -18.70 -3.37
CA ALA A 54 12.10 -18.25 -4.77
C ALA A 54 11.76 -19.50 -5.66
N SER A 55 11.59 -19.34 -6.99
CA SER A 55 11.43 -20.38 -8.06
C SER A 55 10.10 -21.18 -8.10
N ASP A 56 9.52 -21.60 -9.24
CA ASP A 56 9.67 -21.22 -10.68
C ASP A 56 8.44 -21.69 -11.53
N THR A 57 8.36 -21.24 -12.80
CA THR A 57 7.40 -21.54 -13.88
C THR A 57 6.00 -20.90 -13.76
N ILE A 58 5.44 -20.52 -14.92
CA ILE A 58 4.34 -19.56 -15.18
C ILE A 58 4.65 -18.16 -14.59
N LYS A 59 4.99 -17.23 -15.48
CA LYS A 59 5.33 -15.86 -15.10
C LYS A 59 4.07 -15.03 -14.89
N THR A 60 3.56 -15.02 -13.67
CA THR A 60 2.92 -13.81 -13.16
C THR A 60 3.94 -12.67 -13.22
N GLY A 61 3.47 -11.44 -13.44
CA GLY A 61 4.38 -10.30 -13.37
C GLY A 61 4.83 -10.03 -11.93
N SER A 62 6.00 -9.43 -11.76
CA SER A 62 6.55 -9.09 -10.44
C SER A 62 6.35 -7.62 -10.10
N VAL A 63 6.09 -7.35 -8.82
CA VAL A 63 6.26 -6.02 -8.21
C VAL A 63 7.59 -6.06 -7.46
N SER A 64 8.55 -5.22 -7.86
CA SER A 64 9.84 -5.09 -7.16
C SER A 64 10.18 -3.61 -7.04
N LEU A 65 10.02 -3.09 -5.83
CA LEU A 65 10.37 -1.74 -5.44
C LEU A 65 11.80 -1.75 -4.92
N GLU A 66 12.69 -1.02 -5.57
CA GLU A 66 14.06 -0.80 -5.13
C GLU A 66 14.27 0.69 -4.85
N THR A 67 15.02 1.01 -3.80
CA THR A 67 15.39 2.39 -3.45
C THR A 67 16.86 2.44 -3.10
N ASP A 68 17.57 3.46 -3.56
CA ASP A 68 18.96 3.68 -3.17
C ASP A 68 19.12 4.01 -1.68
N ALA A 69 20.34 3.86 -1.15
CA ALA A 69 20.64 4.29 0.21
C ALA A 69 20.55 5.82 0.32
N MET A 70 19.60 6.31 1.11
CA MET A 70 19.43 7.75 1.35
C MET A 70 20.66 8.32 2.07
N THR A 71 21.44 9.13 1.36
CA THR A 71 22.64 9.77 1.88
C THR A 71 22.49 11.28 1.78
N PHE A 72 22.48 11.96 2.93
CA PHE A 72 22.40 13.41 2.99
C PHE A 72 23.75 14.02 2.59
N THR A 73 23.71 15.02 1.72
CA THR A 73 24.89 15.81 1.34
C THR A 73 25.00 17.00 2.29
N VAL A 74 26.22 17.28 2.79
CA VAL A 74 26.57 18.09 4.01
C VAL A 74 26.64 17.20 5.27
N PRO A 75 27.67 17.32 6.13
CA PRO A 75 27.90 16.40 7.25
C PRO A 75 26.70 16.36 8.20
N VAL A 76 26.10 15.17 8.29
CA VAL A 76 24.83 14.91 9.00
C VAL A 76 24.99 15.08 10.52
N ASP A 77 26.23 15.08 11.01
CA ASP A 77 26.57 15.13 12.43
C ASP A 77 26.42 16.53 13.07
N ASN A 78 26.34 17.61 12.28
CA ASN A 78 26.42 19.00 12.79
C ASN A 78 25.52 19.98 12.01
N MET A 79 24.20 19.78 12.02
CA MET A 79 23.27 20.79 11.50
C MET A 79 23.13 21.98 12.47
N LEU A 80 23.24 23.20 11.94
CA LEU A 80 22.92 24.43 12.69
C LEU A 80 21.42 24.76 12.62
N PRO A 81 20.83 25.39 13.65
CA PRO A 81 19.49 25.97 13.58
C PRO A 81 19.31 26.85 12.33
N GLY A 82 18.21 26.65 11.60
CA GLY A 82 17.93 27.34 10.33
C GLY A 82 18.62 26.74 9.09
N ALA A 83 19.50 25.75 9.26
CA ALA A 83 20.08 25.02 8.13
C ALA A 83 19.07 24.03 7.52
N ALA A 84 19.38 23.58 6.30
CA ALA A 84 18.71 22.46 5.66
C ALA A 84 19.74 21.55 5.01
N ILE A 85 19.40 20.27 4.93
CA ILE A 85 20.14 19.23 4.19
C ILE A 85 19.22 18.59 3.15
N VAL A 86 19.82 18.00 2.12
CA VAL A 86 19.10 17.25 1.08
C VAL A 86 19.76 15.91 0.82
N ALA A 87 18.93 14.89 0.53
CA ALA A 87 19.34 13.60 0.02
C ALA A 87 18.61 13.30 -1.29
N PRO A 88 19.32 13.06 -2.41
CA PRO A 88 18.71 12.46 -3.59
C PRO A 88 18.34 11.00 -3.29
N LEU A 89 17.27 10.52 -3.92
CA LEU A 89 16.82 9.15 -3.79
C LEU A 89 16.17 8.69 -5.10
N GLU A 90 16.77 7.69 -5.77
CA GLU A 90 16.09 6.99 -6.85
C GLU A 90 15.14 5.93 -6.27
N VAL A 91 13.91 5.90 -6.80
CA VAL A 91 12.91 4.86 -6.59
C VAL A 91 12.74 4.13 -7.92
N ARG A 92 13.01 2.83 -7.98
CA ARG A 92 12.98 2.03 -9.20
C ARG A 92 11.94 0.91 -9.11
N ASN A 93 11.25 0.68 -10.22
CA ASN A 93 10.46 -0.54 -10.42
C ASN A 93 11.28 -1.57 -11.18
N ALA A 94 12.03 -2.40 -10.45
CA ALA A 94 12.74 -3.55 -11.02
C ALA A 94 11.80 -4.74 -11.32
N GLY A 95 10.50 -4.57 -11.09
CA GLY A 95 9.46 -5.53 -11.41
C GLY A 95 9.04 -5.45 -12.88
N SER A 96 8.13 -6.35 -13.25
CA SER A 96 7.51 -6.41 -14.58
C SER A 96 6.06 -5.93 -14.59
N LEU A 97 5.54 -5.38 -13.49
CA LEU A 97 4.21 -4.80 -13.39
C LEU A 97 4.27 -3.37 -12.88
N ARG A 98 3.35 -2.52 -13.36
CA ARG A 98 3.09 -1.22 -12.73
C ARG A 98 2.56 -1.42 -11.31
N TYR A 99 3.09 -0.64 -10.39
CA TYR A 99 2.56 -0.54 -9.03
C TYR A 99 2.18 0.90 -8.69
N GLN A 100 1.32 1.06 -7.70
CA GLN A 100 1.22 2.29 -6.95
C GLN A 100 2.05 2.19 -5.67
N TYR A 101 2.52 3.31 -5.14
CA TYR A 101 3.18 3.35 -3.84
C TYR A 101 2.86 4.63 -3.06
N ALA A 102 2.87 4.49 -1.74
CA ALA A 102 2.84 5.58 -0.79
C ALA A 102 4.18 5.69 -0.06
N ILE A 103 4.45 6.85 0.53
CA ILE A 103 5.62 7.08 1.39
C ILE A 103 5.11 7.45 2.78
N SER A 104 5.59 6.73 3.78
CA SER A 104 5.42 7.06 5.20
C SER A 104 6.77 7.41 5.82
N TYR A 105 6.76 8.13 6.95
CA TYR A 105 7.97 8.49 7.68
C TYR A 105 7.82 8.27 9.18
N GLN A 106 8.95 8.15 9.88
CA GLN A 106 9.03 8.09 11.33
C GLN A 106 10.36 8.73 11.79
N ALA A 107 10.33 9.52 12.85
CA ALA A 107 11.52 9.98 13.55
C ALA A 107 11.70 9.26 14.89
N VAL A 108 12.94 8.94 15.24
CA VAL A 108 13.31 8.34 16.53
C VAL A 108 14.53 9.07 17.07
N ASN A 109 14.36 9.82 18.16
CA ASN A 109 15.47 10.52 18.82
C ASN A 109 16.44 9.55 19.50
N GLY A 110 17.67 9.99 19.73
CA GLY A 110 18.66 9.25 20.51
C GLY A 110 18.17 8.93 21.93
N SER A 111 18.78 7.94 22.56
CA SER A 111 18.50 7.60 23.96
C SER A 111 19.31 8.51 24.90
N GLY A 112 18.62 9.29 25.75
CA GLY A 112 19.27 10.15 26.75
C GLY A 112 19.54 11.59 26.30
N GLU A 113 18.93 12.00 25.19
CA GLU A 113 19.04 13.36 24.64
C GLU A 113 18.45 14.42 25.58
N THR A 114 19.01 15.62 25.54
CA THR A 114 18.56 16.77 26.35
C THR A 114 17.27 17.42 25.85
N ALA A 115 16.92 17.22 24.59
CA ALA A 115 15.70 17.72 23.96
C ALA A 115 15.24 16.81 22.81
N ASP A 116 13.97 16.90 22.44
CA ASP A 116 13.38 16.16 21.32
C ASP A 116 13.67 16.89 19.99
N LEU A 117 14.75 16.52 19.30
CA LEU A 117 15.14 17.15 18.03
C LEU A 117 14.04 17.01 16.96
N SER A 118 13.23 15.95 17.01
CA SER A 118 12.17 15.70 16.04
C SER A 118 11.09 16.81 16.03
N ASP A 119 10.85 17.48 17.17
CA ASP A 119 9.96 18.65 17.26
C ASP A 119 10.45 19.88 16.46
N ARG A 120 11.77 19.97 16.20
CA ARG A 120 12.40 21.10 15.51
C ARG A 120 12.80 20.80 14.07
N LEU A 121 12.50 19.61 13.58
CA LEU A 121 12.78 19.22 12.21
C LEU A 121 11.50 19.21 11.37
N ARG A 122 11.66 19.46 10.06
CA ARG A 122 10.62 19.27 9.07
C ARG A 122 11.19 18.51 7.88
N VAL A 123 10.50 17.47 7.43
CA VAL A 123 10.83 16.77 6.18
C VAL A 123 9.87 17.20 5.07
N GLU A 124 10.42 17.39 3.88
CA GLU A 124 9.71 17.63 2.63
C GLU A 124 10.25 16.68 1.57
N ILE A 125 9.35 16.14 0.74
CA ILE A 125 9.71 15.24 -0.37
C ILE A 125 9.31 15.93 -1.68
N PHE A 126 10.27 16.03 -2.59
CA PHE A 126 10.10 16.65 -3.89
C PHE A 126 10.38 15.67 -5.02
N THR A 127 9.66 15.76 -6.13
CA THR A 127 10.07 15.17 -7.41
C THR A 127 11.07 16.09 -8.09
N ARG A 128 12.22 15.54 -8.50
CA ARG A 128 13.33 16.31 -9.10
C ARG A 128 14.06 15.45 -10.12
N ALA A 129 14.36 16.00 -11.30
CA ALA A 129 15.29 15.33 -12.21
C ALA A 129 16.66 15.11 -11.53
N ALA A 130 17.32 13.99 -11.83
CA ALA A 130 18.61 13.63 -11.28
C ALA A 130 19.61 14.80 -11.30
N GLY A 131 20.39 14.97 -10.23
CA GLY A 131 21.32 16.09 -10.04
C GLY A 131 20.68 17.42 -9.61
N ASN A 132 19.35 17.59 -9.67
CA ASN A 132 18.67 18.82 -9.22
C ASN A 132 18.25 18.80 -7.75
N CYS A 133 18.61 17.75 -7.00
CA CYS A 133 18.40 17.68 -5.56
C CYS A 133 19.43 18.55 -4.82
N THR A 134 19.15 19.84 -4.74
CA THR A 134 19.98 20.84 -4.07
C THR A 134 19.14 21.69 -3.11
N ILE A 135 19.78 22.34 -2.14
CA ILE A 135 19.10 23.28 -1.22
C ILE A 135 18.36 24.36 -2.00
N THR A 136 19.02 25.00 -2.98
CA THR A 136 18.41 26.01 -3.85
C THR A 136 17.26 25.43 -4.67
N GLY A 137 17.44 24.24 -5.25
CA GLY A 137 16.43 23.54 -6.05
C GLY A 137 15.19 23.09 -5.26
N THR A 138 15.24 23.14 -3.92
CA THR A 138 14.13 22.78 -3.01
C THR A 138 13.56 23.98 -2.25
N LEU A 139 13.94 25.22 -2.60
CA LEU A 139 13.33 26.44 -2.06
C LEU A 139 11.92 26.72 -2.64
N SER A 140 11.64 26.28 -3.87
CA SER A 140 10.32 26.38 -4.49
C SER A 140 9.44 25.18 -4.13
N THR A 141 8.14 25.41 -3.95
CA THR A 141 7.11 24.38 -3.79
C THR A 141 6.81 23.61 -5.09
N THR A 142 7.35 24.02 -6.24
CA THR A 142 7.27 23.25 -7.49
C THR A 142 7.73 21.80 -7.24
N GLY A 143 6.92 20.82 -7.64
CA GLY A 143 7.23 19.39 -7.45
C GLY A 143 7.27 18.91 -6.00
N LEU A 144 6.82 19.70 -5.01
CA LEU A 144 6.60 19.20 -3.65
C LEU A 144 5.45 18.17 -3.69
N ILE A 145 5.69 16.95 -3.20
CA ILE A 145 4.69 15.88 -3.14
C ILE A 145 4.32 15.47 -1.71
N GLY A 146 5.15 15.81 -0.71
CA GLY A 146 4.87 15.50 0.69
C GLY A 146 5.60 16.41 1.67
N ARG A 147 5.01 16.64 2.85
CA ARG A 147 5.57 17.45 3.94
C ARG A 147 5.06 16.95 5.29
N SER A 148 5.91 16.89 6.32
CA SER A 148 5.53 16.37 7.65
C SER A 148 4.43 17.17 8.36
N THR A 149 4.42 18.50 8.18
CA THR A 149 3.42 19.41 8.77
C THR A 149 2.97 20.46 7.76
N THR A 150 1.70 20.86 7.76
CA THR A 150 1.23 21.93 6.87
C THR A 150 1.83 23.30 7.23
N SER A 151 2.13 23.52 8.51
CA SER A 151 2.80 24.70 9.06
C SER A 151 3.75 24.32 10.20
N GLY A 152 4.84 25.07 10.38
CA GLY A 152 5.79 24.88 11.48
C GLY A 152 6.78 23.74 11.24
N TYR A 153 7.18 23.12 12.35
CA TYR A 153 8.11 21.98 12.47
C TYR A 153 7.45 20.87 13.30
N GLY A 154 8.10 19.72 13.35
CA GLY A 154 7.61 18.50 13.97
C GLY A 154 7.69 17.33 13.01
N LEU A 155 8.19 16.21 13.52
CA LEU A 155 8.21 14.92 12.85
C LEU A 155 7.42 13.91 13.70
N ALA A 156 6.60 13.08 13.05
CA ALA A 156 5.89 12.02 13.75
C ALA A 156 6.84 10.94 14.28
N THR A 157 6.70 10.58 15.56
CA THR A 157 7.43 9.47 16.19
C THR A 157 6.78 8.10 15.99
N ALA A 158 5.58 8.07 15.40
CA ALA A 158 4.94 6.89 14.84
C ALA A 158 4.94 6.96 13.31
N LEU A 159 4.97 5.81 12.64
CA LEU A 159 4.94 5.71 11.19
C LEU A 159 3.70 6.40 10.61
N THR A 160 3.90 7.48 9.87
CA THR A 160 2.85 8.39 9.40
C THR A 160 2.97 8.63 7.90
N PRO A 161 1.89 8.54 7.10
CA PRO A 161 1.92 8.88 5.68
C PRO A 161 2.34 10.33 5.41
N ILE A 162 3.17 10.52 4.39
CA ILE A 162 3.64 11.85 3.91
C ILE A 162 3.40 12.05 2.42
N VAL A 163 3.32 10.98 1.63
CA VAL A 163 2.92 10.98 0.22
C VAL A 163 1.94 9.83 -0.01
N GLY A 164 0.74 10.13 -0.51
CA GLY A 164 -0.32 9.12 -0.66
C GLY A 164 -0.80 8.56 0.69
N ASP A 165 -1.45 7.40 0.64
CA ASP A 165 -1.84 6.63 1.81
C ASP A 165 -1.72 5.13 1.48
N PRO A 166 -0.89 4.35 2.21
CA PRO A 166 -0.75 2.92 1.95
C PRO A 166 -2.03 2.10 2.25
N ALA A 167 -2.99 2.66 3.00
CA ALA A 167 -4.27 2.03 3.31
C ALA A 167 -5.40 2.40 2.33
N ASP A 168 -5.29 3.51 1.59
CA ASP A 168 -6.28 3.95 0.60
C ASP A 168 -5.70 3.93 -0.82
N TYR A 169 -6.14 2.95 -1.61
CA TYR A 169 -5.70 2.79 -3.00
C TYR A 169 -6.23 3.90 -3.92
N ALA A 170 -7.38 4.51 -3.60
CA ALA A 170 -7.98 5.57 -4.42
C ALA A 170 -7.41 6.96 -4.13
N ASN A 171 -6.47 7.06 -3.18
CA ASN A 171 -5.82 8.31 -2.81
C ASN A 171 -5.03 8.89 -4.00
N ALA A 172 -5.46 10.04 -4.51
CA ALA A 172 -4.86 10.69 -5.68
C ALA A 172 -3.41 11.18 -5.47
N ALA A 173 -2.90 11.19 -4.23
CA ALA A 173 -1.50 11.45 -3.94
C ALA A 173 -0.60 10.20 -3.96
N ASN A 174 -1.18 8.99 -4.14
CA ASN A 174 -0.40 7.78 -4.40
C ASN A 174 0.44 7.98 -5.68
N ARG A 175 1.70 7.55 -5.62
CA ARG A 175 2.62 7.58 -6.75
C ARG A 175 2.41 6.33 -7.59
N PHE A 176 2.66 6.39 -8.90
CA PHE A 176 2.56 5.25 -9.80
C PHE A 176 3.88 5.09 -10.55
N LEU A 177 4.42 3.87 -10.61
CA LEU A 177 5.66 3.58 -11.33
C LEU A 177 5.49 2.35 -12.23
N SER A 178 5.61 2.55 -13.55
CA SER A 178 5.54 1.47 -14.54
C SER A 178 6.74 0.54 -14.45
N ALA A 179 6.62 -0.66 -15.03
CA ALA A 179 7.68 -1.65 -15.04
C ALA A 179 8.97 -1.10 -15.68
N SER A 180 10.13 -1.37 -15.08
CA SER A 180 11.45 -0.88 -15.50
C SER A 180 11.68 0.65 -15.46
N GLU A 181 10.70 1.44 -15.02
CA GLU A 181 10.86 2.89 -14.84
C GLU A 181 11.50 3.25 -13.48
N SER A 182 12.06 4.45 -13.38
CA SER A 182 12.50 5.05 -12.11
C SER A 182 12.00 6.48 -11.91
N GLU A 183 11.72 6.83 -10.66
CA GLU A 183 11.38 8.17 -10.22
C GLU A 183 12.52 8.73 -9.35
N ASN A 184 12.95 9.96 -9.66
CA ASN A 184 13.97 10.66 -8.86
C ASN A 184 13.29 11.58 -7.84
N LEU A 185 13.50 11.26 -6.56
CA LEU A 185 13.04 12.03 -5.41
C LEU A 185 14.18 12.83 -4.79
N CYS A 186 13.82 13.89 -4.09
CA CYS A 186 14.71 14.69 -3.28
C CYS A 186 14.08 14.91 -1.91
N VAL A 187 14.68 14.33 -0.88
CA VAL A 187 14.27 14.50 0.51
C VAL A 187 15.00 15.71 1.07
N ARG A 188 14.26 16.72 1.53
CA ARG A 188 14.81 17.88 2.23
C ARG A 188 14.45 17.77 3.70
N VAL A 189 15.44 17.92 4.58
CA VAL A 189 15.22 18.11 6.02
C VAL A 189 15.64 19.53 6.38
N GLN A 190 14.77 20.23 7.11
CA GLN A 190 15.01 21.60 7.58
C GLN A 190 15.01 21.62 9.11
N PHE A 191 15.96 22.34 9.71
CA PHE A 191 16.05 22.55 11.16
C PHE A 191 15.56 23.96 11.51
N ASP A 192 14.68 24.05 12.51
CA ASP A 192 14.11 25.31 12.98
C ASP A 192 15.19 26.31 13.40
N ALA A 193 15.11 27.53 12.87
CA ALA A 193 15.98 28.64 13.27
C ALA A 193 15.69 29.15 14.69
N ALA A 194 14.54 28.78 15.28
CA ALA A 194 14.18 29.08 16.66
C ALA A 194 14.54 27.95 17.65
N ALA A 195 15.34 26.95 17.24
CA ALA A 195 15.93 25.99 18.16
C ALA A 195 17.04 26.66 18.99
N ASP A 196 17.06 26.39 20.30
CA ASP A 196 18.05 26.91 21.24
C ASP A 196 19.11 25.86 21.62
N ASN A 197 19.99 26.20 22.57
CA ASN A 197 21.10 25.33 23.00
C ASN A 197 20.65 24.02 23.67
N SER A 198 19.37 23.81 24.02
CA SER A 198 18.90 22.52 24.54
C SER A 198 18.95 21.39 23.50
N TYR A 199 18.97 21.74 22.21
CA TYR A 199 19.11 20.83 21.08
C TYR A 199 20.57 20.60 20.66
N GLN A 200 21.55 21.20 21.35
CA GLN A 200 22.97 20.93 21.09
C GLN A 200 23.30 19.46 21.36
N ASP A 201 24.12 18.88 20.49
CA ASP A 201 24.56 17.48 20.51
C ASP A 201 23.43 16.42 20.46
N THR A 202 22.19 16.84 20.17
CA THR A 202 21.04 15.93 20.03
C THR A 202 20.96 15.28 18.65
N SER A 203 20.44 14.06 18.60
CA SER A 203 20.27 13.27 17.39
C SER A 203 18.83 12.79 17.16
N THR A 204 18.45 12.64 15.88
CA THR A 204 17.24 11.90 15.49
C THR A 204 17.50 11.07 14.24
N THR A 205 16.93 9.86 14.20
CA THR A 205 16.95 8.98 13.05
C THR A 205 15.63 9.12 12.29
N LEU A 206 15.68 9.74 11.10
CA LEU A 206 14.55 9.79 10.17
C LEU A 206 14.54 8.53 9.30
N THR A 207 13.46 7.75 9.38
CA THR A 207 13.18 6.61 8.49
C THR A 207 12.10 7.01 7.49
N LEU A 208 12.32 6.77 6.20
CA LEU A 208 11.25 6.73 5.19
C LEU A 208 10.93 5.27 4.85
N ARG A 209 9.65 4.95 4.76
CA ARG A 209 9.13 3.66 4.32
C ARG A 209 8.33 3.86 3.04
N PHE A 210 8.57 2.98 2.08
CA PHE A 210 7.90 2.97 0.78
C PHE A 210 7.02 1.74 0.72
N ASP A 211 5.71 1.94 0.58
CA ASP A 211 4.71 0.89 0.59
C ASP A 211 4.13 0.74 -0.82
N ALA A 212 4.62 -0.23 -1.58
CA ALA A 212 4.15 -0.53 -2.94
C ALA A 212 3.05 -1.60 -2.95
N ARG A 213 2.05 -1.41 -3.82
CA ARG A 213 0.95 -2.33 -4.07
C ARG A 213 0.76 -2.47 -5.59
N GLN A 214 0.56 -3.69 -6.07
CA GLN A 214 0.10 -3.94 -7.44
C GLN A 214 -1.22 -3.19 -7.70
N LEU A 215 -1.44 -2.72 -8.92
CA LEU A 215 -2.76 -2.26 -9.35
C LEU A 215 -3.72 -3.45 -9.45
N ASP A 216 -5.01 -3.19 -9.18
CA ASP A 216 -6.07 -4.16 -9.45
C ASP A 216 -6.19 -4.38 -10.96
N PHE A 217 -6.52 -5.60 -11.38
CA PHE A 217 -6.61 -5.96 -12.78
C PHE A 217 -7.85 -5.32 -13.43
N ASP A 218 -7.63 -4.57 -14.51
CA ASP A 218 -8.66 -3.99 -15.36
C ASP A 218 -8.77 -4.79 -16.66
N ASP A 219 -9.96 -5.36 -16.94
CA ASP A 219 -10.19 -6.19 -18.12
C ASP A 219 -10.35 -5.40 -19.42
N SER A 220 -10.59 -4.08 -19.32
CA SER A 220 -10.55 -3.15 -20.44
C SER A 220 -9.11 -2.73 -20.80
N GLN A 221 -8.16 -2.95 -19.88
CA GLN A 221 -6.75 -2.60 -20.02
C GLN A 221 -5.81 -3.79 -19.70
N PRO A 222 -5.97 -4.96 -20.36
CA PRO A 222 -5.31 -6.21 -19.97
C PRO A 222 -3.78 -6.19 -20.11
N ASP A 223 -3.26 -5.29 -20.95
CA ASP A 223 -1.82 -5.10 -21.20
C ASP A 223 -1.21 -3.99 -20.32
N GLU A 224 -2.03 -3.22 -19.58
CA GLU A 224 -1.58 -1.96 -18.98
C GLU A 224 -0.85 -2.12 -17.63
N SER A 225 0.42 -2.49 -17.76
CA SER A 225 1.47 -1.92 -16.91
C SER A 225 1.84 -0.46 -17.29
N GLY A 226 0.94 0.26 -17.96
CA GLY A 226 1.00 1.66 -18.39
C GLY A 226 -0.17 1.88 -19.34
N ILE A 227 -1.07 2.82 -19.07
CA ILE A 227 -1.03 4.23 -19.51
C ILE A 227 -1.65 5.15 -18.42
N THR A 228 -1.43 6.47 -18.56
CA THR A 228 -1.88 7.62 -17.75
C THR A 228 -2.80 7.36 -16.55
N GLY A 229 -2.32 7.74 -15.36
CA GLY A 229 -3.23 8.20 -14.30
C GLY A 229 -3.92 9.53 -14.68
N PRO A 230 -4.82 10.05 -13.83
CA PRO A 230 -5.48 11.35 -14.05
C PRO A 230 -4.50 12.53 -14.12
#